data_AF-A0A5P8JN50-F1
#
_entry.id   AF-A0A5P8JN50-F1
#
_cell.length_a   1.000
_cell.length_b   1.000
_cell.length_c   1.000
_cell.angle_alpha   90.00
_cell.angle_beta   90.00
_cell.angle_gamma   90.00
#
_symmetry.space_group_name_H-M   'P 1'
#
loop_
_entity.id
_entity.type
_entity.pdbx_description
1 polymer ?
#
loop_
_entity_poly.entity_id
_entity_poly.type
_entity_poly.pdbx_seq_one_letter_code
_entity_poly.pdbx_strand_id
1 'polypeptide(L)'
;MVKRFWVWCDMCDVLPKSNLGKAVAYAESMRPYVDRLMKYGEIDFSNNASERNMKSYVMGRKNFLFSTSPEGARANAILMSIIETCKANAIDPMTYLTEVLDEMAQYPENRKFEYLGQYLPWNWKQS
;
A
#
# COMPACT_ATOMS: atom_id res chain seq x y z
N MET A 1 -4.99 -23.79 -16.79
CA MET A 1 -5.87 -22.80 -17.43
C MET A 1 -5.07 -21.56 -17.86
N VAL A 2 -4.39 -20.86 -16.93
CA VAL A 2 -3.57 -19.66 -17.23
C VAL A 2 -2.48 -19.87 -18.29
N LYS A 3 -1.72 -20.98 -18.22
CA LYS A 3 -0.70 -21.30 -19.24
C LYS A 3 -1.26 -21.35 -20.67
N ARG A 4 -2.49 -21.87 -20.85
CA ARG A 4 -3.14 -21.94 -22.17
C ARG A 4 -3.58 -20.55 -22.65
N PHE A 5 -3.98 -19.69 -21.72
CA PHE A 5 -4.31 -18.29 -22.02
C PHE A 5 -3.06 -17.52 -22.49
N TRP A 6 -1.93 -17.69 -21.81
CA TRP A 6 -0.67 -17.05 -22.22
C TRP A 6 -0.18 -17.50 -23.59
N VAL A 7 -0.23 -18.81 -23.86
CA VAL A 7 0.07 -19.34 -25.21
C VAL A 7 -0.87 -18.74 -26.27
N TRP A 8 -2.16 -18.56 -25.94
CA TRP A 8 -3.10 -17.91 -26.86
C TRP A 8 -2.76 -16.43 -27.10
N CYS A 9 -2.37 -15.69 -26.06
CA CYS A 9 -1.92 -14.30 -26.20
C CYS A 9 -0.65 -14.19 -27.06
N ASP A 10 0.33 -15.09 -26.85
CA ASP A 10 1.59 -15.10 -27.62
C ASP A 10 1.36 -15.41 -29.11
N MET A 11 0.34 -16.22 -29.44
CA MET A 11 0.01 -16.61 -30.81
C MET A 11 -1.02 -15.68 -31.47
N CYS A 12 -1.53 -14.67 -30.76
CA CYS A 12 -2.60 -13.81 -31.25
C CYS A 12 -2.04 -12.76 -32.21
N ASP A 13 -2.21 -12.96 -33.52
CA ASP A 13 -1.90 -11.94 -34.53
C ASP A 13 -3.07 -10.95 -34.65
N VAL A 14 -2.93 -9.80 -33.99
CA VAL A 14 -4.00 -8.80 -33.86
C VAL A 14 -3.46 -7.41 -34.18
N LEU A 15 -4.28 -6.60 -34.87
CA LEU A 15 -3.93 -5.20 -35.12
C LEU A 15 -3.73 -4.46 -33.78
N PRO A 16 -2.57 -3.83 -33.50
CA PRO A 16 -2.26 -3.27 -32.19
C PRO A 16 -3.26 -2.23 -31.68
N LYS A 17 -3.89 -1.47 -32.60
CA LYS A 17 -4.87 -0.43 -32.26
C LYS A 17 -6.30 -0.94 -32.14
N SER A 18 -6.57 -2.19 -32.51
CA SER A 18 -7.89 -2.81 -32.34
C SER A 18 -8.21 -3.00 -30.85
N ASN A 19 -9.49 -3.14 -30.52
CA ASN A 19 -9.91 -3.42 -29.13
C ASN A 19 -9.27 -4.71 -28.60
N LEU A 20 -9.14 -5.73 -29.44
CA LEU A 20 -8.49 -6.99 -29.09
C LEU A 20 -6.97 -6.81 -28.92
N GLY A 21 -6.32 -6.06 -29.81
CA GLY A 21 -4.88 -5.75 -29.69
C GLY A 21 -4.53 -4.99 -28.41
N LYS A 22 -5.37 -4.03 -28.01
CA LYS A 22 -5.23 -3.32 -26.72
C LYS A 22 -5.42 -4.26 -25.54
N ALA A 23 -6.41 -5.16 -25.60
CA ALA A 23 -6.66 -6.12 -24.52
C ALA A 23 -5.51 -7.13 -24.36
N VAL A 24 -4.95 -7.65 -25.46
CA VAL A 24 -3.79 -8.55 -25.44
C VAL A 24 -2.57 -7.82 -24.87
N ALA A 25 -2.27 -6.61 -25.37
CA ALA A 25 -1.15 -5.81 -24.85
C ALA A 25 -1.29 -5.51 -23.34
N TYR A 26 -2.51 -5.23 -22.89
CA TYR A 26 -2.80 -5.05 -21.47
C TYR A 26 -2.55 -6.34 -20.67
N ALA A 27 -3.08 -7.47 -21.13
CA ALA A 27 -2.87 -8.77 -20.49
C ALA A 27 -1.38 -9.14 -20.41
N GLU A 28 -0.61 -8.90 -21.47
CA GLU A 28 0.84 -9.14 -21.48
C GLU A 28 1.56 -8.27 -20.44
N SER A 29 1.20 -7.00 -20.31
CA SER A 29 1.76 -6.14 -19.24
C SER A 29 1.41 -6.62 -17.83
N MET A 30 0.31 -7.38 -17.68
CA MET A 30 -0.12 -7.97 -16.41
C MET A 30 0.50 -9.34 -16.12
N ARG A 31 1.03 -10.04 -17.13
CA ARG A 31 1.60 -11.39 -17.01
C ARG A 31 2.49 -11.60 -15.76
N PRO A 32 3.49 -10.74 -15.45
CA PRO A 32 4.33 -10.96 -14.27
C PRO A 32 3.58 -10.91 -12.92
N TYR A 33 2.46 -10.17 -12.84
CA TYR A 33 1.64 -10.08 -11.63
C TYR A 33 0.74 -11.30 -11.47
N VAL A 34 0.09 -11.71 -12.55
CA VAL A 34 -0.77 -12.91 -12.56
C VAL A 34 0.05 -14.16 -12.27
N ASP A 35 1.25 -14.28 -12.85
CA ASP A 35 2.14 -15.42 -12.59
C ASP A 35 2.61 -15.43 -11.13
N ARG A 36 2.81 -14.26 -10.51
CA ARG A 36 3.12 -14.15 -9.07
C ARG A 36 1.95 -14.62 -8.21
N LEU A 37 0.72 -14.21 -8.51
CA LEU A 37 -0.49 -14.70 -7.83
C LEU A 37 -0.61 -16.22 -7.90
N MET A 38 -0.28 -16.81 -9.04
CA MET A 38 -0.30 -18.26 -9.23
C MET A 38 0.82 -18.99 -8.46
N LYS A 39 1.91 -18.29 -8.15
CA LYS A 39 3.05 -18.84 -7.39
C LYS A 39 2.85 -18.78 -5.88
N TYR A 40 2.14 -17.76 -5.40
CA TYR A 40 1.95 -17.46 -3.98
C TYR A 40 0.46 -17.44 -3.65
N GLY A 41 -0.05 -18.56 -3.14
CA GLY A 41 -1.48 -18.74 -2.83
C GLY A 41 -1.97 -17.90 -1.65
N GLU A 42 -1.05 -17.32 -0.88
CA GLU A 42 -1.33 -16.35 0.18
C GLU A 42 -1.73 -14.97 -0.36
N ILE A 43 -1.49 -14.67 -1.63
CA ILE A 43 -1.87 -13.39 -2.24
C ILE A 43 -3.32 -13.49 -2.74
N ASP A 44 -4.17 -12.59 -2.27
CA ASP A 44 -5.56 -12.51 -2.74
C ASP A 44 -5.63 -12.09 -4.22
N PHE A 45 -6.51 -12.74 -4.98
CA PHE A 45 -6.84 -12.36 -6.36
C PHE A 45 -7.64 -11.06 -6.41
N SER A 46 -8.30 -10.69 -5.31
CA SER A 46 -9.07 -9.45 -5.20
C SER A 46 -8.24 -8.32 -4.59
N ASN A 47 -8.48 -7.10 -5.05
CA ASN A 47 -7.95 -5.89 -4.40
C ASN A 47 -8.93 -5.34 -3.34
N ASN A 48 -9.98 -6.09 -2.99
CA ASN A 48 -11.10 -5.60 -2.17
C ASN A 48 -10.65 -5.09 -0.81
N ALA A 49 -9.69 -5.76 -0.19
CA ALA A 49 -9.10 -5.34 1.07
C ALA A 49 -8.41 -3.97 0.94
N SER A 50 -7.59 -3.80 -0.11
CA SER A 50 -6.91 -2.54 -0.41
C SER A 50 -7.91 -1.42 -0.72
N GLU A 51 -8.94 -1.68 -1.53
CA GLU A 51 -9.99 -0.70 -1.82
C GLU A 51 -10.77 -0.30 -0.56
N ARG A 52 -11.12 -1.27 0.29
CA ARG A 52 -11.82 -1.01 1.55
C ARG A 52 -11.00 -0.11 2.48
N ASN A 53 -9.69 -0.34 2.57
CA ASN A 53 -8.80 0.51 3.37
C ASN A 53 -8.70 1.92 2.76
N MET A 54 -8.60 2.01 1.43
CA MET A 54 -8.56 3.29 0.73
C MET A 54 -9.86 4.10 0.86
N LYS A 55 -11.03 3.44 0.97
CA LYS A 55 -12.33 4.13 1.10
C LYS A 55 -12.36 5.05 2.32
N SER A 56 -11.85 4.62 3.47
CA SER A 56 -11.81 5.45 4.67
C SER A 56 -11.00 6.74 4.44
N TYR A 57 -9.86 6.63 3.75
CA TYR A 57 -9.03 7.77 3.37
C TYR A 57 -9.74 8.73 2.40
N VAL A 58 -10.36 8.19 1.35
CA VAL A 58 -11.09 8.98 0.34
C VAL A 58 -12.26 9.75 0.97
N MET A 59 -12.93 9.16 1.96
CA MET A 59 -14.00 9.83 2.70
C MET A 59 -13.45 10.88 3.67
N GLY A 60 -12.36 10.57 4.38
CA GLY A 60 -11.76 11.43 5.40
C GLY A 60 -11.06 12.69 4.85
N ARG A 61 -10.55 12.66 3.62
CA ARG A 61 -9.78 13.79 3.05
C ARG A 61 -10.50 15.14 3.03
N LYS A 62 -11.84 15.15 2.99
CA LYS A 62 -12.65 16.39 3.06
C LYS A 62 -12.60 17.04 4.46
N ASN A 63 -12.28 16.26 5.48
CA ASN A 63 -12.21 16.68 6.88
C ASN A 63 -10.76 16.83 7.39
N PHE A 64 -9.77 16.54 6.54
CA PHE A 64 -8.36 16.66 6.93
C PHE A 64 -7.87 18.09 6.69
N LEU A 65 -7.41 18.73 7.77
CA LEU A 65 -7.06 20.15 7.84
C LEU A 65 -6.00 20.59 6.79
N PHE A 66 -5.18 19.65 6.30
CA PHE A 66 -4.05 19.91 5.40
C PHE A 66 -4.15 19.17 4.05
N SER A 67 -5.33 18.76 3.59
CA SER A 67 -5.44 17.98 2.34
C SER A 67 -5.49 18.82 1.04
N THR A 68 -5.26 20.14 1.11
CA THR A 68 -5.46 21.08 -0.02
C THR A 68 -4.19 21.43 -0.81
N SER A 69 -2.99 21.11 -0.31
CA SER A 69 -1.73 21.29 -1.04
C SER A 69 -1.03 19.95 -1.33
N PRO A 70 -0.15 19.86 -2.35
CA PRO A 70 0.66 18.67 -2.60
C PRO A 70 1.48 18.23 -1.36
N GLU A 71 2.04 19.20 -0.63
CA GLU A 71 2.83 18.95 0.59
C GLU A 71 1.95 18.37 1.69
N GLY A 72 0.75 18.92 1.88
CA GLY A 72 -0.19 18.44 2.89
C GLY A 72 -0.81 17.08 2.52
N ALA A 73 -1.03 16.82 1.23
CA ALA A 73 -1.40 15.49 0.74
C ALA A 73 -0.30 14.46 1.02
N ARG A 74 0.98 14.83 0.84
CA ARG A 74 2.12 13.98 1.17
C ARG A 74 2.22 13.70 2.68
N ALA A 75 2.06 14.72 3.52
CA ALA A 75 2.06 14.56 4.96
C ALA A 75 0.92 13.64 5.44
N ASN A 76 -0.29 13.84 4.91
CA ASN A 76 -1.43 12.97 5.19
C ASN A 76 -1.16 11.52 4.76
N ALA A 77 -0.58 11.30 3.58
CA ALA A 77 -0.25 9.95 3.12
C ALA A 77 0.77 9.24 4.03
N ILE A 78 1.77 9.97 4.55
CA ILE A 78 2.75 9.43 5.51
C ILE A 78 2.04 9.05 6.81
N LEU A 79 1.26 9.96 7.40
CA LEU A 79 0.53 9.71 8.65
C LEU A 79 -0.41 8.49 8.52
N MET A 80 -1.16 8.42 7.42
CA MET A 80 -2.07 7.31 7.17
C MET A 80 -1.34 5.99 6.98
N SER A 81 -0.17 6.00 6.33
CA SER A 81 0.65 4.79 6.19
C SER A 81 1.08 4.26 7.55
N ILE A 82 1.45 5.15 8.49
CA ILE A 82 1.80 4.78 9.87
C ILE A 82 0.57 4.22 10.60
N ILE A 83 -0.59 4.89 10.52
CA ILE A 83 -1.83 4.45 11.16
C ILE A 83 -2.27 3.06 10.66
N GLU A 84 -2.28 2.83 9.34
CA GLU A 84 -2.66 1.53 8.77
C GLU A 84 -1.64 0.44 9.15
N THR A 85 -0.36 0.79 9.27
CA THR A 85 0.66 -0.13 9.78
C THR A 85 0.41 -0.49 11.24
N CYS A 86 0.02 0.46 12.10
CA CYS A 86 -0.35 0.18 13.50
C CYS A 86 -1.54 -0.79 13.56
N LYS A 87 -2.60 -0.52 12.79
CA LYS A 87 -3.77 -1.40 12.71
C LYS A 87 -3.42 -2.81 12.24
N ALA A 88 -2.54 -2.93 11.24
CA ALA A 88 -2.06 -4.22 10.73
C ALA A 88 -1.27 -5.02 11.78
N ASN A 89 -0.64 -4.35 12.75
CA ASN A 89 0.06 -4.95 13.88
C ASN A 89 -0.80 -5.03 15.16
N ALA A 90 -2.11 -4.77 15.06
CA ALA A 90 -3.05 -4.76 16.20
C ALA A 90 -2.69 -3.76 17.32
N ILE A 91 -2.07 -2.64 16.95
CA ILE A 91 -1.68 -1.55 17.86
C ILE A 91 -2.67 -0.40 17.75
N ASP A 92 -3.06 0.20 18.88
CA ASP A 92 -3.84 1.43 18.88
C ASP A 92 -3.02 2.60 18.29
N PRO A 93 -3.44 3.18 17.15
CA PRO A 93 -2.64 4.21 16.48
C PRO A 93 -2.46 5.49 17.30
N MET A 94 -3.43 5.85 18.15
CA MET A 94 -3.33 7.08 18.95
C MET A 94 -2.31 6.91 20.07
N THR A 95 -2.38 5.81 20.82
CA THR A 95 -1.39 5.48 21.86
C THR A 95 0.02 5.44 21.27
N TYR A 96 0.22 4.71 20.16
CA TYR A 96 1.52 4.63 19.50
C TYR A 96 2.05 6.01 19.07
N LEU A 97 1.23 6.83 18.41
CA LEU A 97 1.68 8.13 17.93
C LEU A 97 2.02 9.07 19.09
N THR A 98 1.22 9.07 20.16
CA THR A 98 1.48 9.90 21.35
C THR A 98 2.81 9.51 22.00
N GLU A 99 3.00 8.23 22.32
CA GLU A 99 4.21 7.76 23.00
C GLU A 99 5.48 8.00 22.17
N VAL A 100 5.43 7.67 20.87
CA VAL A 100 6.59 7.87 19.98
C VAL A 100 6.94 9.35 19.86
N LEU A 101 5.95 10.24 19.73
CA LEU A 101 6.19 11.68 19.64
C LEU A 101 6.71 12.25 20.96
N ASP A 102 6.18 11.81 22.10
CA ASP A 102 6.63 12.23 23.42
C ASP A 102 8.07 11.78 23.69
N GLU A 103 8.40 10.53 23.39
CA GLU A 103 9.75 10.00 23.55
C GLU A 103 10.75 10.71 22.62
N MET A 104 10.37 10.93 21.36
CA MET A 104 11.21 11.69 20.42
C MET A 104 11.34 13.17 20.80
N ALA A 105 10.37 13.75 21.51
CA ALA A 105 10.45 15.11 22.06
C ALA A 105 11.42 15.17 23.24
N GLN A 106 11.36 14.18 24.13
CA GLN A 106 12.20 14.07 25.32
C GLN A 106 13.66 13.72 24.99
N TYR A 107 13.88 12.87 23.98
CA TYR A 107 15.20 12.36 23.58
C TYR A 107 15.47 12.64 22.09
N PRO A 108 15.83 13.88 21.70
CA PRO A 108 16.07 14.25 20.30
C PRO A 108 17.16 13.42 19.60
N GLU A 109 18.10 12.87 20.34
CA GLU A 109 19.16 11.96 19.86
C GLU A 109 18.61 10.67 19.24
N ASN A 110 17.41 10.24 19.65
CA ASN A 110 16.73 9.05 19.15
C ASN A 110 16.09 9.27 17.77
N ARG A 111 16.07 10.51 17.25
CA ARG A 111 15.60 10.83 15.90
C ARG A 111 16.60 10.46 14.79
N LYS A 112 17.77 9.92 15.15
CA LYS A 112 18.75 9.44 14.17
C LYS A 112 18.24 8.18 13.49
N PHE A 113 18.50 8.06 12.20
CA PHE A 113 18.04 6.95 11.35
C PHE A 113 18.38 5.57 11.93
N GLU A 114 19.55 5.42 12.55
CA GLU A 114 20.03 4.18 13.19
C GLU A 114 19.10 3.70 14.31
N TYR A 115 18.42 4.60 15.01
CA TYR A 115 17.53 4.28 16.14
C TYR A 115 16.06 4.21 15.74
N LEU A 116 15.66 4.76 14.59
CA LEU A 116 14.26 4.78 14.15
C LEU A 116 13.63 3.38 14.02
N GLY A 117 14.46 2.36 13.76
CA GLY A 117 14.01 0.97 13.67
C GLY A 117 13.29 0.47 14.93
N GLN A 118 13.65 0.98 16.12
CA GLN A 118 13.03 0.57 17.38
C GLN A 118 11.62 1.14 17.57
N TYR A 119 11.33 2.26 16.91
CA TYR A 119 10.03 2.93 16.96
C TYR A 119 9.06 2.41 15.91
N LEU A 120 9.46 1.50 15.02
CA LEU A 120 8.55 0.98 14.00
C LEU A 120 7.41 0.17 14.66
N PRO A 121 6.17 0.22 14.13
CA PRO A 121 5.02 -0.40 14.81
C PRO A 121 5.21 -1.87 15.16
N TRP A 122 5.91 -2.66 14.35
CA TRP A 122 6.17 -4.08 14.62
C TRP A 122 7.26 -4.36 15.67
N ASN A 123 8.05 -3.35 16.05
CA ASN A 123 9.06 -3.43 17.11
C ASN A 123 8.63 -2.69 18.38
N TRP A 124 7.55 -1.91 18.30
CA TRP A 124 7.03 -1.13 19.41
C TRP A 124 6.47 -2.07 20.48
N LYS A 125 6.91 -1.87 21.72
CA LYS A 125 6.42 -2.59 22.89
C LYS A 125 5.58 -1.61 23.69
N GLN A 126 4.32 -1.96 23.91
CA GLN A 126 3.45 -1.23 24.81
C GLN A 126 4.11 -1.23 26.20
N SER A 127 4.41 -0.03 26.72
CA SER A 127 5.02 0.14 28.05
C SER A 127 4.06 -0.24 29.18
#